data_AF-A0A956DYT9-F1
#
_entry.id   AF-A0A956DYT9-F1
#
_cell.length_a   1.000
_cell.length_b   1.000
_cell.length_c   1.000
_cell.angle_alpha   90.00
_cell.angle_beta   90.00
_cell.angle_gamma   90.00
#
_symmetry.space_group_name_H-M   'P 1'
#
loop_
_entity.id
_entity.type
_entity.pdbx_description
1 polymer ?
#
loop_
_entity_poly.entity_id
_entity_poly.type
_entity_poly.pdbx_seq_one_letter_code
_entity_poly.pdbx_strand_id
1 'polypeptide(L)'
;MSDTTQDTKRLAQWLLPAYLVGLLLLLLGERVLAGMDSGRWMATGPALALIGFGTLGRFVPAFQERGETRGIARIMQVLGLIALAGVAAYFVSTDAGLRAFGLDTGPAKDRERTADILRVVWAALLMLGTLPQIFAEAALWPMRRSPRSERRRVLAAATAGFSLAAAAVYCSLFVFAAGTLEWKLDFSYFRTSRPSDSTKKIVESLGEPVRVVAFFPDVNEARNEVKGYLDELARANPRLQVEIQDRLMAPALARELRVTQDGVIVLAKDSVNESLRIGTEMSGAKKKLKTLDSDFQEKLLKVVRKRRVAYLTVGHGEINDKPVTGEAPKDRSASILKRQLEAQNYLVKTLGLAQGLGSEVPGDATLVMVLGPTEPFAPEELTTLKAYADHGGKLFVALDPDAVSPTATLTGDDTPEQPDAAAAATRDGTPAASAKPAASAKPAASARPAASARPAASARPA
;
A
#
# COMPACT_ATOMS: atom_id res chain seq x y z
N MET A 1 -41.85 -6.77 63.87
CA MET A 1 -40.58 -6.31 63.25
C MET A 1 -39.90 -7.38 62.38
N SER A 2 -40.43 -8.60 62.33
CA SER A 2 -39.94 -9.74 61.53
C SER A 2 -40.53 -9.84 60.12
N ASP A 3 -41.75 -9.34 59.88
CA ASP A 3 -42.41 -9.43 58.56
C ASP A 3 -41.75 -8.51 57.51
N THR A 4 -41.44 -7.26 57.88
CA THR A 4 -40.85 -6.26 56.96
C THR A 4 -39.47 -6.65 56.44
N THR A 5 -38.71 -7.44 57.20
CA THR A 5 -37.39 -7.95 56.77
C THR A 5 -37.46 -9.18 55.88
N GLN A 6 -38.56 -9.94 55.90
CA GLN A 6 -38.78 -11.04 54.95
C GLN A 6 -39.31 -10.52 53.61
N ASP A 7 -40.19 -9.53 53.62
CA ASP A 7 -40.76 -8.95 52.39
C ASP A 7 -39.71 -8.20 51.57
N THR A 8 -38.82 -7.45 52.21
CA THR A 8 -37.69 -6.77 51.54
C THR A 8 -36.72 -7.76 50.89
N LYS A 9 -36.47 -8.92 51.51
CA LYS A 9 -35.63 -9.98 50.93
C LYS A 9 -36.29 -10.67 49.73
N ARG A 10 -37.62 -10.85 49.75
CA ARG A 10 -38.41 -11.38 48.62
C ARG A 10 -38.44 -10.41 47.45
N LEU A 11 -38.66 -9.12 47.72
CA LEU A 11 -38.61 -8.07 46.69
C LEU A 11 -37.24 -8.00 46.00
N ALA A 12 -36.16 -8.11 46.77
CA ALA A 12 -34.79 -8.10 46.24
C ALA A 12 -34.45 -9.29 45.31
N GLN A 13 -35.27 -10.36 45.25
CA GLN A 13 -35.05 -11.49 44.33
C GLN A 13 -35.57 -11.19 42.92
N TRP A 14 -36.54 -10.29 42.80
CA TRP A 14 -37.17 -9.93 41.53
C TRP A 14 -36.51 -8.73 40.84
N LEU A 15 -35.64 -7.98 41.54
CA LEU A 15 -35.00 -6.78 41.01
C LEU A 15 -34.09 -7.03 39.80
N LEU A 16 -33.27 -8.09 39.80
CA LEU A 16 -32.42 -8.42 38.64
C LEU A 16 -33.19 -9.07 37.49
N PRO A 17 -34.07 -10.07 37.71
CA PRO A 17 -34.92 -10.57 36.64
C PRO A 17 -35.74 -9.47 35.98
N ALA A 18 -36.36 -8.57 36.76
CA ALA A 18 -37.09 -7.42 36.22
C ALA A 18 -36.18 -6.51 35.39
N TYR A 19 -34.99 -6.19 35.88
CA TYR A 19 -34.00 -5.38 35.17
C TYR A 19 -33.55 -6.04 33.84
N LEU A 20 -33.23 -7.33 33.84
CA LEU A 20 -32.79 -8.07 32.65
C LEU A 20 -33.92 -8.21 31.62
N VAL A 21 -35.15 -8.47 32.08
CA VAL A 21 -36.34 -8.48 31.21
C VAL A 21 -36.58 -7.09 30.61
N GLY A 22 -36.39 -6.02 31.39
CA GLY A 22 -36.45 -4.64 30.90
C GLY A 22 -35.44 -4.36 29.78
N LEU A 23 -34.18 -4.79 29.95
CA LEU A 23 -33.16 -4.68 28.90
C LEU A 23 -33.48 -5.50 27.65
N LEU A 24 -34.01 -6.72 27.82
CA LEU A 24 -34.42 -7.58 26.72
C LEU A 24 -35.58 -6.97 25.93
N LEU A 25 -36.58 -6.41 26.62
CA LEU A 25 -37.68 -5.68 26.00
C LEU A 25 -37.21 -4.42 25.25
N LEU A 26 -36.22 -3.71 25.80
CA LEU A 26 -35.59 -2.57 25.12
C LEU A 26 -34.94 -3.03 23.81
N LEU A 27 -34.17 -4.13 23.84
CA LEU A 27 -33.49 -4.68 22.68
C LEU A 27 -34.48 -5.20 21.61
N LEU A 28 -35.52 -5.92 22.01
CA LEU A 28 -36.56 -6.40 21.08
C LEU A 28 -37.34 -5.25 20.46
N GLY A 29 -37.70 -4.23 21.27
CA GLY A 29 -38.40 -3.04 20.80
C GLY A 29 -37.65 -2.31 19.70
N GLU A 30 -36.32 -2.27 19.80
CA GLU A 30 -35.48 -1.60 18.81
C GLU A 30 -35.11 -2.50 17.62
N ARG A 31 -34.83 -3.79 17.82
CA ARG A 31 -34.37 -4.66 16.73
C ARG A 31 -35.50 -5.28 15.91
N VAL A 32 -36.62 -5.58 16.54
CA VAL A 32 -37.73 -6.32 15.92
C VAL A 32 -38.87 -5.38 15.53
N LEU A 33 -39.14 -4.36 16.35
CA LEU A 33 -40.29 -3.45 16.17
C LEU A 33 -39.91 -2.08 15.57
N ALA A 34 -38.67 -1.90 15.10
CA ALA A 34 -38.22 -0.65 14.48
C ALA A 34 -39.03 -0.22 13.25
N GLY A 35 -39.70 -1.15 12.56
CA GLY A 35 -40.55 -0.85 11.39
C GLY A 35 -41.96 -0.39 11.73
N MET A 36 -42.37 -0.42 13.00
CA MET A 36 -43.69 0.02 13.45
C MET A 36 -43.52 1.16 14.47
N ASP A 37 -43.73 2.41 14.05
CA ASP A 37 -43.56 3.59 14.92
C ASP A 37 -44.34 3.48 16.24
N SER A 38 -45.51 2.84 16.22
CA SER A 38 -46.33 2.57 17.42
C SER A 38 -45.80 1.42 18.30
N GLY A 39 -45.19 0.40 17.69
CA GLY A 39 -44.66 -0.78 18.39
C GLY A 39 -43.42 -0.48 19.23
N ARG A 40 -42.57 0.46 18.76
CA ARG A 40 -41.37 0.88 19.49
C ARG A 40 -41.71 1.49 20.85
N TRP A 41 -42.66 2.44 20.89
CA TRP A 41 -43.08 3.09 22.14
C TRP A 41 -43.79 2.14 23.12
N MET A 42 -44.53 1.16 22.61
CA MET A 42 -45.18 0.13 23.43
C MET A 42 -44.18 -0.81 24.12
N ALA A 43 -42.99 -1.01 23.56
CA ALA A 43 -41.93 -1.81 24.16
C ALA A 43 -41.00 -0.99 25.07
N THR A 44 -40.64 0.24 24.65
CA THR A 44 -39.69 1.09 25.38
C THR A 44 -40.23 1.60 26.73
N GLY A 45 -41.52 1.92 26.82
CA GLY A 45 -42.14 2.39 28.07
C GLY A 45 -42.07 1.37 29.22
N PRO A 46 -42.59 0.14 29.03
CA PRO A 46 -42.47 -0.95 30.00
C PRO A 46 -41.01 -1.34 30.29
N ALA A 47 -40.14 -1.33 29.26
CA ALA A 47 -38.72 -1.60 29.43
C ALA A 47 -38.05 -0.62 30.41
N LEU A 48 -38.29 0.68 30.24
CA LEU A 48 -37.79 1.73 31.13
C LEU A 48 -38.34 1.61 32.55
N ALA A 49 -39.64 1.29 32.70
CA ALA A 49 -40.26 1.08 34.00
C ALA A 49 -39.62 -0.10 34.76
N LEU A 50 -39.34 -1.21 34.06
CA LEU A 50 -38.69 -2.39 34.64
C LEU A 50 -37.21 -2.16 34.97
N ILE A 51 -36.48 -1.45 34.11
CA ILE A 51 -35.10 -1.02 34.37
C ILE A 51 -35.06 -0.08 35.58
N GLY A 52 -35.95 0.91 35.61
CA GLY A 52 -36.09 1.85 36.71
C GLY A 52 -36.44 1.15 38.03
N PHE A 53 -37.42 0.25 38.02
CA PHE A 53 -37.80 -0.57 39.18
C PHE A 53 -36.63 -1.42 39.67
N GLY A 54 -35.92 -2.10 38.76
CA GLY A 54 -34.77 -2.93 39.08
C GLY A 54 -33.57 -2.15 39.63
N THR A 55 -33.36 -0.91 39.20
CA THR A 55 -32.24 -0.05 39.64
C THR A 55 -32.59 0.77 40.89
N LEU A 56 -33.72 1.48 40.90
CA LEU A 56 -34.18 2.32 42.02
C LEU A 56 -34.64 1.47 43.21
N GLY A 57 -35.21 0.29 42.96
CA GLY A 57 -35.58 -0.67 44.01
C GLY A 57 -34.41 -1.14 44.86
N ARG A 58 -33.15 -0.98 44.38
CA ARG A 58 -31.92 -1.29 45.13
C ARG A 58 -31.49 -0.17 46.10
N PHE A 59 -32.08 1.02 46.00
CA PHE A 59 -31.81 2.13 46.92
C PHE A 59 -32.63 2.03 48.22
N VAL A 60 -33.79 1.38 48.18
CA VAL A 60 -34.71 1.26 49.32
C VAL A 60 -34.11 0.43 50.49
N PRO A 61 -33.48 -0.74 50.28
CA PRO A 61 -32.94 -1.56 51.38
C PRO A 61 -31.68 -0.94 52.02
N ALA A 62 -30.93 -0.12 51.27
CA ALA A 62 -29.63 0.39 51.70
C ALA A 62 -29.68 1.42 52.83
N PHE A 63 -30.85 2.03 53.07
CA PHE A 63 -31.08 2.92 54.22
C PHE A 63 -31.36 2.13 55.51
N GLN A 64 -31.75 0.86 55.42
CA GLN A 64 -32.15 0.02 56.55
C GLN A 64 -31.06 -0.97 56.98
N GLU A 65 -30.09 -1.28 56.12
CA GLU A 65 -29.02 -2.25 56.39
C GLU A 65 -27.81 -1.63 57.13
N ARG A 66 -27.35 -2.31 58.20
CA ARG A 66 -26.16 -1.93 58.99
C ARG A 66 -25.03 -2.95 58.83
N GLY A 67 -23.78 -2.49 58.77
CA GLY A 67 -22.58 -3.35 58.72
C GLY A 67 -22.12 -3.77 57.32
N GLU A 68 -21.63 -5.00 57.15
CA GLU A 68 -21.00 -5.50 55.91
C GLU A 68 -21.95 -5.56 54.70
N THR A 69 -23.25 -5.72 54.94
CA THR A 69 -24.32 -5.71 53.92
C THR A 69 -24.46 -4.36 53.23
N ARG A 70 -24.24 -3.25 53.96
CA ARG A 70 -24.22 -1.89 53.40
C ARG A 70 -23.12 -1.71 52.35
N GLY A 71 -21.99 -2.40 52.51
CA GLY A 71 -20.90 -2.40 51.55
C GLY A 71 -21.27 -3.09 50.23
N ILE A 72 -22.05 -4.17 50.31
CA ILE A 72 -22.57 -4.90 49.13
C ILE A 72 -23.62 -4.04 48.42
N ALA A 73 -24.56 -3.44 49.17
CA ALA A 73 -25.59 -2.57 48.63
C ALA A 73 -25.02 -1.38 47.86
N ARG A 74 -23.98 -0.71 48.40
CA ARG A 74 -23.31 0.41 47.71
C ARG A 74 -22.71 0.01 46.36
N ILE A 75 -22.11 -1.17 46.26
CA ILE A 75 -21.49 -1.61 45.00
C ILE A 75 -22.55 -1.95 43.97
N MET A 76 -23.64 -2.59 44.38
CA MET A 76 -24.80 -2.83 43.51
C MET A 76 -25.44 -1.52 43.02
N GLN A 77 -25.46 -0.49 43.87
CA GLN A 77 -25.95 0.84 43.48
C GLN A 77 -25.05 1.52 42.47
N VAL A 78 -23.73 1.51 42.69
CA VAL A 78 -22.77 2.11 41.74
C VAL A 78 -22.85 1.42 40.38
N LEU A 79 -22.90 0.08 40.35
CA LEU A 79 -23.06 -0.68 39.11
C LEU A 79 -24.40 -0.40 38.43
N GLY A 80 -25.48 -0.30 39.20
CA GLY A 80 -26.80 0.09 38.70
C GLY A 80 -26.84 1.50 38.11
N LEU A 81 -26.13 2.46 38.73
CA LEU A 81 -26.00 3.83 38.21
C LEU A 81 -25.19 3.87 36.92
N ILE A 82 -24.10 3.10 36.81
CA ILE A 82 -23.32 2.97 35.57
C ILE A 82 -24.21 2.40 34.46
N ALA A 83 -24.99 1.37 34.76
CA ALA A 83 -25.89 0.78 33.78
C ALA A 83 -27.04 1.75 33.39
N LEU A 84 -27.57 2.52 34.34
CA LEU A 84 -28.56 3.57 34.07
C LEU A 84 -27.98 4.68 33.19
N ALA A 85 -26.74 5.09 33.42
CA ALA A 85 -26.02 6.03 32.56
C ALA A 85 -25.85 5.47 31.14
N GLY A 86 -25.60 4.16 31.01
CA GLY A 86 -25.62 3.46 29.73
C GLY A 86 -26.98 3.55 29.02
N VAL A 87 -28.08 3.29 29.72
CA VAL A 87 -29.44 3.45 29.17
C VAL A 87 -29.71 4.91 28.76
N ALA A 88 -29.30 5.88 29.57
CA ALA A 88 -29.44 7.30 29.24
C ALA A 88 -28.64 7.67 27.97
N ALA A 89 -27.38 7.24 27.87
CA ALA A 89 -26.54 7.44 26.69
C ALA A 89 -27.14 6.79 25.43
N TYR A 90 -27.82 5.64 25.59
CA TYR A 90 -28.56 5.00 24.51
C TYR A 90 -29.70 5.89 23.98
N PHE A 91 -30.49 6.53 24.84
CA PHE A 91 -31.53 7.48 24.39
C PHE A 91 -30.95 8.70 23.69
N VAL A 92 -29.81 9.23 24.17
CA VAL A 92 -29.11 10.32 23.49
C VAL A 92 -28.62 9.87 22.10
N SER A 93 -28.26 8.60 21.93
CA SER A 93 -27.80 8.03 20.64
C SER A 93 -28.89 7.89 19.58
N THR A 94 -30.15 7.96 19.98
CA THR A 94 -31.30 7.88 19.05
C THR A 94 -31.45 9.20 18.28
N ASP A 95 -32.00 9.17 17.06
CA ASP A 95 -32.23 10.38 16.26
C ASP A 95 -33.01 11.48 17.01
N ALA A 96 -33.97 11.09 17.86
CA ALA A 96 -34.71 12.02 18.71
C ALA A 96 -33.84 12.64 19.81
N GLY A 97 -32.90 11.87 20.38
CA GLY A 97 -31.96 12.35 21.40
C GLY A 97 -30.93 13.31 20.82
N LEU A 98 -30.34 12.96 19.67
CA LEU A 98 -29.38 13.83 18.97
C LEU A 98 -30.00 15.20 18.64
N ARG A 99 -31.27 15.23 18.21
CA ARG A 99 -32.04 16.48 17.99
C ARG A 99 -32.29 17.25 19.28
N ALA A 100 -32.69 16.57 20.36
CA ALA A 100 -33.00 17.22 21.64
C ALA A 100 -31.78 17.90 22.27
N PHE A 101 -30.57 17.36 22.06
CA PHE A 101 -29.32 17.91 22.57
C PHE A 101 -28.58 18.81 21.57
N GLY A 102 -29.16 19.08 20.39
CA GLY A 102 -28.53 19.93 19.36
C GLY A 102 -27.23 19.35 18.80
N LEU A 103 -27.08 18.03 18.83
CA LEU A 103 -25.90 17.29 18.33
C LEU A 103 -26.05 16.91 16.84
N ASP A 104 -27.12 17.35 16.18
CA ASP A 104 -27.44 17.06 14.78
C ASP A 104 -27.06 18.18 13.80
N THR A 105 -26.65 19.36 14.30
CA THR A 105 -26.42 20.58 13.49
C THR A 105 -25.01 20.71 12.88
N GLY A 106 -24.15 19.68 13.01
CA GLY A 106 -22.79 19.68 12.47
C GLY A 106 -22.67 19.13 11.04
N PRO A 107 -21.48 19.22 10.41
CA PRO A 107 -21.18 18.55 9.14
C PRO A 107 -21.51 17.04 9.20
N ALA A 108 -21.96 16.44 8.08
CA ALA A 108 -22.40 15.03 8.05
C ALA A 108 -21.38 14.05 8.65
N LYS A 109 -20.08 14.30 8.42
CA LYS A 109 -18.96 13.51 8.96
C LYS A 109 -18.85 13.59 10.49
N ASP A 110 -19.09 14.75 11.08
CA ASP A 110 -19.01 14.94 12.54
C ASP A 110 -20.25 14.36 13.23
N ARG A 111 -21.41 14.40 12.57
CA ARG A 111 -22.64 13.76 13.03
C ARG A 111 -22.49 12.24 13.09
N GLU A 112 -21.98 11.62 12.02
CA GLU A 112 -21.72 10.16 11.99
C GLU A 112 -20.72 9.75 13.07
N ARG A 113 -19.61 10.50 13.21
CA ARG A 113 -18.61 10.25 14.26
C ARG A 113 -19.20 10.34 15.66
N THR A 114 -20.02 11.36 15.92
CA THR A 114 -20.66 11.55 17.24
C THR A 114 -21.65 10.42 17.55
N ALA A 115 -22.45 10.01 16.55
CA ALA A 115 -23.36 8.88 16.70
C ALA A 115 -22.61 7.57 16.98
N ASP A 116 -21.50 7.31 16.26
CA ASP A 116 -20.70 6.11 16.43
C ASP A 116 -19.98 6.05 17.78
N ILE A 117 -19.42 7.18 18.24
CA ILE A 117 -18.84 7.27 19.59
C ILE A 117 -19.91 6.97 20.64
N LEU A 118 -21.09 7.58 20.50
CA LEU A 118 -22.15 7.42 21.49
C LEU A 118 -22.69 5.98 21.52
N ARG A 119 -22.74 5.29 20.37
CA ARG A 119 -23.05 3.85 20.27
C ARG A 119 -22.10 2.98 21.09
N VAL A 120 -20.81 3.24 20.96
CA VAL A 120 -19.76 2.53 21.70
C VAL A 120 -19.85 2.82 23.20
N VAL A 121 -20.08 4.08 23.57
CA VAL A 121 -20.17 4.51 24.98
C VAL A 121 -21.34 3.85 25.70
N TRP A 122 -22.56 3.87 25.13
CA TRP A 122 -23.71 3.29 25.83
C TRP A 122 -23.59 1.76 25.97
N ALA A 123 -23.08 1.07 24.94
CA ALA A 123 -22.85 -0.37 24.97
C ALA A 123 -21.79 -0.76 26.01
N ALA A 124 -20.71 0.02 26.10
CA ALA A 124 -19.65 -0.18 27.10
C ALA A 124 -20.16 0.02 28.53
N LEU A 125 -20.91 1.11 28.78
CA LEU A 125 -21.49 1.39 30.10
C LEU A 125 -22.50 0.32 30.52
N LEU A 126 -23.34 -0.16 29.61
CA LEU A 126 -24.24 -1.28 29.89
C LEU A 126 -23.46 -2.55 30.24
N MET A 127 -22.44 -2.93 29.47
CA MET A 127 -21.65 -4.12 29.77
C MET A 127 -20.92 -4.01 31.12
N LEU A 128 -20.31 -2.87 31.40
CA LEU A 128 -19.57 -2.60 32.64
C LEU A 128 -20.48 -2.48 33.87
N GLY A 129 -21.74 -2.09 33.70
CA GLY A 129 -22.71 -2.03 34.80
C GLY A 129 -23.42 -3.36 35.05
N THR A 130 -23.84 -4.05 34.00
CA THR A 130 -24.76 -5.20 34.10
C THR A 130 -24.06 -6.53 34.36
N LEU A 131 -22.94 -6.81 33.70
CA LEU A 131 -22.25 -8.09 33.85
C LEU A 131 -21.69 -8.30 35.28
N PRO A 132 -21.06 -7.30 35.92
CA PRO A 132 -20.62 -7.43 37.31
C PRO A 132 -21.79 -7.61 38.28
N GLN A 133 -22.94 -7.01 37.95
CA GLN A 133 -24.16 -7.09 38.75
C GLN A 133 -24.76 -8.51 38.70
N ILE A 134 -24.79 -9.13 37.51
CA ILE A 134 -25.20 -10.54 37.35
C ILE A 134 -24.30 -11.47 38.19
N PHE A 135 -22.98 -11.28 38.12
CA PHE A 135 -22.03 -12.12 38.84
C PHE A 135 -22.13 -11.93 40.36
N ALA A 136 -22.26 -10.69 40.81
CA ALA A 136 -22.44 -10.40 42.23
C ALA A 136 -23.74 -10.99 42.78
N GLU A 137 -24.82 -10.96 42.01
CA GLU A 137 -26.09 -11.54 42.41
C GLU A 137 -26.12 -13.07 42.36
N ALA A 138 -25.47 -13.67 41.38
CA ALA A 138 -25.26 -15.12 41.34
C ALA A 138 -24.48 -15.59 42.58
N ALA A 139 -23.49 -14.82 43.04
CA ALA A 139 -22.76 -15.10 44.28
C ALA A 139 -23.61 -14.87 45.55
N LEU A 140 -24.53 -13.90 45.54
CA LEU A 140 -25.45 -13.63 46.64
C LEU A 140 -26.57 -14.68 46.76
N TRP A 141 -27.03 -15.24 45.63
CA TRP A 141 -28.17 -16.16 45.58
C TRP A 141 -28.10 -17.32 46.59
N PRO A 142 -27.00 -18.10 46.68
CA PRO A 142 -26.87 -19.16 47.68
C PRO A 142 -26.70 -18.64 49.11
N MET A 143 -26.24 -17.40 49.31
CA MET A 143 -26.01 -16.79 50.62
C MET A 143 -27.23 -16.10 51.22
N ARG A 144 -28.29 -15.85 50.44
CA ARG A 144 -29.50 -15.15 50.91
C ARG A 144 -30.22 -15.85 52.08
N ARG A 145 -30.00 -17.16 52.25
CA ARG A 145 -30.54 -17.97 53.35
C ARG A 145 -29.58 -18.10 54.55
N SER A 146 -28.34 -17.61 54.44
CA SER A 146 -27.32 -17.68 55.51
C SER A 146 -27.42 -16.46 56.45
N PRO A 147 -27.22 -16.62 57.77
CA PRO A 147 -27.21 -15.52 58.74
C PRO A 147 -26.06 -14.50 58.56
N ARG A 148 -24.98 -14.89 57.85
CA ARG A 148 -23.83 -14.01 57.57
C ARG A 148 -23.50 -14.05 56.08
N SER A 149 -23.64 -12.91 55.42
CA SER A 149 -23.25 -12.73 54.02
C SER A 149 -21.77 -12.38 53.93
N GLU A 150 -20.98 -13.16 53.20
CA GLU A 150 -19.55 -12.91 53.04
C GLU A 150 -19.28 -11.87 51.95
N ARG A 151 -19.07 -10.61 52.35
CA ARG A 151 -18.78 -9.48 51.45
C ARG A 151 -17.62 -9.77 50.48
N ARG A 152 -16.59 -10.50 50.92
CA ARG A 152 -15.42 -10.82 50.09
C ARG A 152 -15.77 -11.66 48.86
N ARG A 153 -16.70 -12.62 48.98
CA ARG A 153 -17.11 -13.47 47.85
C ARG A 153 -17.92 -12.69 46.82
N VAL A 154 -18.81 -11.81 47.27
CA VAL A 154 -19.61 -10.94 46.39
C VAL A 154 -18.72 -9.93 45.67
N LEU A 155 -17.75 -9.35 46.38
CA LEU A 155 -16.72 -8.49 45.80
C LEU A 155 -15.90 -9.23 44.74
N ALA A 156 -15.40 -10.43 45.05
CA ALA A 156 -14.61 -11.21 44.12
C ALA A 156 -15.41 -11.55 42.84
N ALA A 157 -16.68 -11.90 42.98
CA ALA A 157 -17.57 -12.15 41.84
C ALA A 157 -17.84 -10.88 41.03
N ALA A 158 -18.11 -9.75 41.68
CA ALA A 158 -18.29 -8.46 41.01
C ALA A 158 -17.02 -8.04 40.25
N THR A 159 -15.84 -8.18 40.87
CA THR A 159 -14.56 -7.86 40.22
C THR A 159 -14.25 -8.80 39.06
N ALA A 160 -14.60 -10.08 39.16
CA ALA A 160 -14.43 -11.02 38.06
C ALA A 160 -15.35 -10.66 36.88
N GLY A 161 -16.62 -10.35 37.15
CA GLY A 161 -17.55 -9.87 36.13
C GLY A 161 -17.11 -8.54 35.51
N PHE A 162 -16.54 -7.63 36.30
CA PHE A 162 -16.00 -6.36 35.80
C PHE A 162 -14.79 -6.54 34.91
N SER A 163 -13.83 -7.37 35.31
CA SER A 163 -12.67 -7.69 34.48
C SER A 163 -13.07 -8.32 33.15
N LEU A 164 -14.07 -9.21 33.16
CA LEU A 164 -14.59 -9.82 31.93
C LEU A 164 -15.29 -8.79 31.02
N ALA A 165 -16.12 -7.91 31.61
CA ALA A 165 -16.77 -6.84 30.86
C ALA A 165 -15.75 -5.86 30.27
N ALA A 166 -14.75 -5.46 31.05
CA ALA A 166 -13.69 -4.55 30.62
C ALA A 166 -12.85 -5.16 29.48
N ALA A 167 -12.52 -6.45 29.55
CA ALA A 167 -11.82 -7.15 28.47
C ALA A 167 -12.65 -7.20 27.18
N ALA A 168 -13.95 -7.50 27.28
CA ALA A 168 -14.84 -7.51 26.13
C ALA A 168 -14.96 -6.11 25.49
N VAL A 169 -15.17 -5.07 26.31
CA VAL A 169 -15.23 -3.67 25.86
C VAL A 169 -13.92 -3.24 25.20
N TYR A 170 -12.77 -3.61 25.79
CA TYR A 170 -11.46 -3.31 25.21
C TYR A 170 -11.28 -3.97 23.83
N CYS A 171 -11.63 -5.25 23.69
CA CYS A 171 -11.57 -5.94 22.40
C CYS A 171 -12.50 -5.28 21.36
N SER A 172 -13.72 -4.91 21.75
CA SER A 172 -14.64 -4.20 20.85
C SER A 172 -14.12 -2.82 20.44
N LEU A 173 -13.55 -2.06 21.37
CA LEU A 173 -12.90 -0.77 21.09
C LEU A 173 -11.69 -0.93 20.16
N PHE A 174 -10.89 -1.95 20.37
CA PHE A 174 -9.74 -2.25 19.52
C PHE A 174 -10.18 -2.56 18.09
N VAL A 175 -11.20 -3.41 17.90
CA VAL A 175 -11.76 -3.71 16.58
C VAL A 175 -12.35 -2.46 15.92
N PHE A 176 -13.07 -1.63 16.68
CA PHE A 176 -13.63 -0.37 16.19
C PHE A 176 -12.54 0.63 15.76
N ALA A 177 -11.51 0.81 16.59
CA ALA A 177 -10.37 1.68 16.28
C ALA A 177 -9.59 1.16 15.07
N ALA A 178 -9.36 -0.15 14.99
CA ALA A 178 -8.68 -0.78 13.85
C ALA A 178 -9.47 -0.63 12.54
N GLY A 179 -10.81 -0.65 12.59
CA GLY A 179 -11.65 -0.43 11.40
C GLY A 179 -11.76 1.02 10.95
N THR A 180 -11.53 1.98 11.84
CA THR A 180 -11.64 3.43 11.55
C THR A 180 -10.30 4.09 11.24
N LEU A 181 -9.18 3.48 11.66
CA LEU A 181 -7.86 3.93 11.23
C LEU A 181 -7.61 3.52 9.78
N GLU A 182 -7.49 4.51 8.88
CA GLU A 182 -7.01 4.31 7.50
C GLU A 182 -5.51 3.98 7.43
N TRP A 183 -4.92 3.48 8.53
CA TRP A 183 -3.51 3.17 8.56
C TRP A 183 -3.25 1.81 7.88
N LYS A 184 -3.05 1.87 6.57
CA LYS A 184 -2.63 0.71 5.77
C LYS A 184 -1.10 0.63 5.76
N LEU A 185 -0.55 -0.11 6.71
CA LEU A 185 0.84 -0.57 6.64
C LEU A 185 0.89 -1.79 5.72
N ASP A 186 1.30 -1.55 4.48
CA ASP A 186 1.50 -2.59 3.47
C ASP A 186 2.80 -3.35 3.76
N PHE A 187 2.69 -4.48 4.45
CA PHE A 187 3.79 -5.41 4.70
C PHE A 187 4.01 -6.38 3.53
N SER A 188 3.37 -6.18 2.38
CA SER A 188 3.64 -6.99 1.21
C SER A 188 5.09 -6.81 0.78
N TYR A 189 5.87 -7.89 0.86
CA TYR A 189 7.21 -7.99 0.28
C TYR A 189 7.21 -7.77 -1.24
N PHE A 190 6.04 -7.74 -1.87
CA PHE A 190 5.84 -7.57 -3.30
C PHE A 190 5.19 -6.21 -3.59
N ARG A 191 6.05 -5.24 -3.90
CA ARG A 191 5.75 -3.89 -4.42
C ARG A 191 5.23 -3.95 -5.87
N THR A 192 4.31 -4.86 -6.18
CA THR A 192 4.16 -5.40 -7.55
C THR A 192 3.39 -4.53 -8.54
N SER A 193 2.63 -3.52 -8.12
CA SER A 193 1.69 -2.89 -9.08
C SER A 193 1.41 -1.42 -8.77
N ARG A 194 2.40 -0.65 -8.28
CA ARG A 194 2.23 0.81 -8.13
C ARG A 194 2.94 1.56 -9.26
N PRO A 195 2.30 2.59 -9.84
CA PRO A 195 2.96 3.44 -10.82
C PRO A 195 4.11 4.23 -10.22
N SER A 196 5.25 4.28 -10.92
CA SER A 196 6.36 5.15 -10.53
C SER A 196 6.03 6.63 -10.78
N ASP A 197 6.78 7.51 -10.12
CA ASP A 197 6.66 8.96 -10.34
C ASP A 197 6.95 9.36 -11.79
N SER A 198 7.80 8.60 -12.49
CA SER A 198 8.09 8.79 -13.91
C SER A 198 6.85 8.51 -14.77
N THR A 199 6.19 7.35 -14.57
CA THR A 199 4.96 7.00 -15.28
C THR A 199 3.85 8.00 -15.00
N LYS A 200 3.69 8.43 -13.73
CA LYS A 200 2.71 9.44 -13.33
C LYS A 200 2.92 10.76 -14.07
N LYS A 201 4.16 11.26 -14.12
CA LYS A 201 4.50 12.49 -14.86
C LYS A 201 4.21 12.38 -16.36
N ILE A 202 4.43 11.21 -16.96
CA ILE A 202 4.08 10.99 -18.37
C ILE A 202 2.57 11.11 -18.56
N VAL A 203 1.78 10.46 -17.69
CA VAL A 203 0.30 10.52 -17.73
C VAL A 203 -0.24 11.93 -17.45
N GLU A 204 0.34 12.66 -16.49
CA GLU A 204 -0.01 14.05 -16.20
C GLU A 204 0.25 14.98 -17.39
N SER A 205 1.34 14.74 -18.14
CA SER A 205 1.69 15.53 -19.32
C SER A 205 0.91 15.21 -20.59
N LEU A 206 -0.09 14.31 -20.54
CA LEU A 206 -0.89 13.93 -21.70
C LEU A 206 -1.67 15.12 -22.28
N GLY A 207 -1.25 15.56 -23.47
CA GLY A 207 -1.91 16.60 -24.27
C GLY A 207 -3.18 16.13 -25.00
N GLU A 208 -3.31 14.83 -25.23
CA GLU A 208 -4.34 14.21 -26.07
C GLU A 208 -4.87 12.94 -25.37
N PRO A 209 -6.11 12.51 -25.66
CA PRO A 209 -6.68 11.32 -25.04
C PRO A 209 -5.96 10.04 -25.48
N VAL A 210 -5.69 9.15 -24.53
CA VAL A 210 -5.10 7.83 -24.76
C VAL A 210 -6.03 6.78 -24.18
N ARG A 211 -6.42 5.80 -24.99
CA ARG A 211 -7.29 4.70 -24.56
C ARG A 211 -6.44 3.51 -24.13
N VAL A 212 -6.70 2.98 -22.95
CA VAL A 212 -6.04 1.80 -22.39
C VAL A 212 -7.11 0.74 -22.14
N VAL A 213 -7.06 -0.34 -22.91
CA VAL A 213 -8.02 -1.46 -22.80
C VAL A 213 -7.30 -2.69 -22.27
N ALA A 214 -7.69 -3.17 -21.09
CA ALA A 214 -7.15 -4.38 -20.48
C ALA A 214 -8.13 -5.55 -20.68
N PHE A 215 -7.68 -6.59 -21.38
CA PHE A 215 -8.46 -7.79 -21.65
C PHE A 215 -8.20 -8.85 -20.58
N PHE A 216 -9.12 -9.02 -19.63
CA PHE A 216 -9.03 -9.99 -18.55
C PHE A 216 -10.41 -10.60 -18.23
N PRO A 217 -10.49 -11.90 -17.88
CA PRO A 217 -11.74 -12.50 -17.41
C PRO A 217 -12.22 -11.86 -16.10
N ASP A 218 -13.54 -11.80 -15.88
CA ASP A 218 -14.14 -11.14 -14.72
C ASP A 218 -13.60 -11.68 -13.37
N VAL A 219 -13.44 -13.00 -13.29
CA VAL A 219 -12.91 -13.69 -12.10
C VAL A 219 -11.45 -14.03 -12.33
N ASN A 220 -10.55 -13.07 -12.08
CA ASN A 220 -9.11 -13.27 -12.21
C ASN A 220 -8.32 -12.44 -11.18
N GLU A 221 -7.33 -13.05 -10.52
CA GLU A 221 -6.50 -12.38 -9.52
C GLU A 221 -5.56 -11.33 -10.15
N ALA A 222 -4.95 -11.63 -11.31
CA ALA A 222 -4.09 -10.69 -12.02
C ALA A 222 -4.86 -9.47 -12.52
N ARG A 223 -6.16 -9.61 -12.83
CA ARG A 223 -7.05 -8.49 -13.16
C ARG A 223 -7.12 -7.48 -12.03
N ASN A 224 -7.21 -7.93 -10.78
CA ASN A 224 -7.34 -7.02 -9.63
C ASN A 224 -6.07 -6.19 -9.43
N GLU A 225 -4.90 -6.80 -9.60
CA GLU A 225 -3.60 -6.12 -9.55
C GLU A 225 -3.44 -5.08 -10.66
N VAL A 226 -3.76 -5.46 -11.91
CA VAL A 226 -3.70 -4.56 -13.06
C VAL A 226 -4.72 -3.43 -12.93
N LYS A 227 -5.94 -3.72 -12.45
CA LYS A 227 -6.97 -2.71 -12.20
C LYS A 227 -6.51 -1.68 -11.19
N GLY A 228 -5.92 -2.12 -10.07
CA GLY A 228 -5.38 -1.22 -9.06
C GLY A 228 -4.33 -0.26 -9.62
N TYR A 229 -3.41 -0.78 -10.44
CA TYR A 229 -2.38 0.01 -11.13
C TYR A 229 -2.99 1.04 -12.11
N LEU A 230 -3.89 0.60 -12.98
CA LEU A 230 -4.48 1.47 -14.02
C LEU A 230 -5.43 2.51 -13.44
N ASP A 231 -6.22 2.18 -12.41
CA ASP A 231 -7.10 3.14 -11.72
C ASP A 231 -6.30 4.25 -11.02
N GLU A 232 -5.11 3.94 -10.49
CA GLU A 232 -4.21 4.97 -9.95
C GLU A 232 -3.73 5.94 -11.03
N LEU A 233 -3.41 5.45 -12.23
CA LEU A 233 -3.03 6.30 -13.36
C LEU A 233 -4.20 7.09 -13.94
N ALA A 234 -5.39 6.49 -14.05
CA ALA A 234 -6.59 7.17 -14.55
C ALA A 234 -7.00 8.36 -13.67
N ARG A 235 -6.77 8.25 -12.34
CA ARG A 235 -6.99 9.36 -11.40
C ARG A 235 -6.04 10.53 -11.60
N ALA A 236 -4.85 10.30 -12.16
CA ALA A 236 -3.86 11.36 -12.38
C ALA A 236 -4.24 12.27 -13.56
N ASN A 237 -4.87 11.72 -14.62
CA ASN A 237 -5.30 12.52 -15.76
C ASN A 237 -6.57 11.93 -16.42
N PRO A 238 -7.68 12.69 -16.51
CA PRO A 238 -8.91 12.27 -17.18
C PRO A 238 -8.76 11.88 -18.66
N ARG A 239 -7.66 12.32 -19.32
CA ARG A 239 -7.36 11.96 -20.71
C ARG A 239 -6.88 10.52 -20.87
N LEU A 240 -6.48 9.85 -19.79
CA LEU A 240 -6.18 8.43 -19.80
C LEU A 240 -7.46 7.63 -19.57
N GLN A 241 -8.07 7.16 -20.66
CA GLN A 241 -9.32 6.39 -20.61
C GLN A 241 -8.99 4.92 -20.39
N VAL A 242 -9.27 4.42 -19.18
CA VAL A 242 -9.02 3.02 -18.81
C VAL A 242 -10.31 2.23 -18.89
N GLU A 243 -10.29 1.13 -19.65
CA GLU A 243 -11.37 0.17 -19.75
C GLU A 243 -10.85 -1.25 -19.50
N ILE A 244 -11.58 -2.04 -18.73
CA ILE A 244 -11.28 -3.45 -18.51
C ILE A 244 -12.44 -4.26 -19.06
N GLN A 245 -12.16 -5.09 -20.06
CA GLN A 245 -13.16 -5.86 -20.78
C GLN A 245 -12.79 -7.34 -20.79
N ASP A 246 -13.78 -8.22 -20.77
CA ASP A 246 -13.56 -9.62 -21.11
C ASP A 246 -13.53 -9.76 -22.64
N ARG A 247 -12.49 -10.39 -23.18
CA ARG A 247 -12.31 -10.61 -24.61
C ARG A 247 -13.47 -11.40 -25.23
N LEU A 248 -14.05 -12.34 -24.48
CA LEU A 248 -15.17 -13.17 -24.93
C LEU A 248 -16.49 -12.38 -24.92
N MET A 249 -16.62 -11.40 -24.03
CA MET A 249 -17.80 -10.53 -23.96
C MET A 249 -17.75 -9.39 -24.98
N ALA A 250 -16.54 -8.92 -25.35
CA ALA A 250 -16.33 -7.84 -26.32
C ALA A 250 -15.48 -8.28 -27.54
N PRO A 251 -15.94 -9.25 -28.37
CA PRO A 251 -15.14 -9.80 -29.47
C PRO A 251 -14.88 -8.80 -30.60
N ALA A 252 -15.74 -7.79 -30.80
CA ALA A 252 -15.51 -6.75 -31.79
C ALA A 252 -14.29 -5.89 -31.44
N LEU A 253 -14.22 -5.41 -30.20
CA LEU A 253 -13.11 -4.60 -29.68
C LEU A 253 -11.79 -5.39 -29.65
N ALA A 254 -11.86 -6.68 -29.29
CA ALA A 254 -10.69 -7.56 -29.33
C ALA A 254 -10.13 -7.74 -30.76
N ARG A 255 -10.98 -7.86 -31.78
CA ARG A 255 -10.54 -7.95 -33.18
C ARG A 255 -9.94 -6.63 -33.68
N GLU A 256 -10.57 -5.51 -33.34
CA GLU A 256 -10.07 -4.16 -33.67
C GLU A 256 -8.65 -3.94 -33.11
N LEU A 257 -8.46 -4.27 -31.84
CA LEU A 257 -7.17 -4.14 -31.15
C LEU A 257 -6.21 -5.32 -31.37
N ARG A 258 -6.57 -6.27 -32.24
CA ARG A 258 -5.79 -7.47 -32.61
C ARG A 258 -5.35 -8.32 -31.39
N VAL A 259 -6.21 -8.40 -30.38
CA VAL A 259 -5.97 -9.18 -29.17
C VAL A 259 -6.49 -10.61 -29.34
N THR A 260 -5.56 -11.56 -29.33
CA THR A 260 -5.86 -12.99 -29.52
C THR A 260 -5.97 -13.78 -28.22
N GLN A 261 -5.49 -13.22 -27.10
CA GLN A 261 -5.38 -13.92 -25.82
C GLN A 261 -5.75 -13.01 -24.65
N ASP A 262 -6.15 -13.63 -23.54
CA ASP A 262 -6.48 -12.94 -22.30
C ASP A 262 -5.21 -12.56 -21.51
N GLY A 263 -5.35 -11.60 -20.61
CA GLY A 263 -4.24 -11.06 -19.82
C GLY A 263 -3.35 -10.10 -20.61
N VAL A 264 -3.94 -9.31 -21.51
CA VAL A 264 -3.24 -8.34 -22.37
C VAL A 264 -3.77 -6.93 -22.10
N ILE A 265 -2.85 -5.97 -21.96
CA ILE A 265 -3.16 -4.55 -21.87
C ILE A 265 -2.80 -3.92 -23.21
N VAL A 266 -3.73 -3.19 -23.83
CA VAL A 266 -3.51 -2.48 -25.09
C VAL A 266 -3.60 -0.98 -24.83
N LEU A 267 -2.58 -0.25 -25.27
CA LEU A 267 -2.55 1.20 -25.30
C LEU A 267 -2.78 1.64 -26.74
N ALA A 268 -3.82 2.43 -26.96
CA ALA A 268 -4.25 2.89 -28.27
C ALA A 268 -4.34 4.41 -28.29
N LYS A 269 -3.73 5.01 -29.31
CA LYS A 269 -3.87 6.43 -29.64
C LYS A 269 -3.83 6.57 -31.16
N ASP A 270 -4.90 7.14 -31.71
CA ASP A 270 -5.08 7.29 -33.15
C ASP A 270 -4.91 5.94 -33.89
N SER A 271 -3.84 5.80 -34.70
CA SER A 271 -3.50 4.59 -35.44
C SER A 271 -2.41 3.74 -34.78
N VAL A 272 -1.84 4.19 -33.66
CA VAL A 272 -0.74 3.53 -32.97
C VAL A 272 -1.27 2.71 -31.80
N ASN A 273 -1.08 1.39 -31.90
CA ASN A 273 -1.49 0.43 -30.88
C ASN A 273 -0.25 -0.33 -30.36
N GLU A 274 -0.07 -0.35 -29.04
CA GLU A 274 0.97 -1.12 -28.36
C GLU A 274 0.32 -2.07 -27.35
N SER A 275 0.76 -3.32 -27.34
CA SER A 275 0.23 -4.35 -26.44
C SER A 275 1.28 -4.85 -25.45
N LEU A 276 0.87 -5.05 -24.21
CA LEU A 276 1.65 -5.65 -23.14
C LEU A 276 0.95 -6.93 -22.64
N ARG A 277 1.66 -8.05 -22.68
CA ARG A 277 1.16 -9.33 -22.19
C ARG A 277 1.60 -9.57 -20.74
N ILE A 278 0.63 -9.75 -19.86
CA ILE A 278 0.81 -10.12 -18.46
C ILE A 278 0.53 -11.61 -18.25
N GLY A 279 -0.55 -12.11 -18.88
CA GLY A 279 -1.08 -13.44 -18.67
C GLY A 279 -2.17 -13.47 -17.59
N THR A 280 -2.92 -14.56 -17.56
CA THR A 280 -4.07 -14.78 -16.67
C THR A 280 -3.72 -15.60 -15.43
N GLU A 281 -2.69 -16.44 -15.51
CA GLU A 281 -2.24 -17.28 -14.39
C GLU A 281 -1.24 -16.53 -13.51
N MET A 282 -1.49 -16.49 -12.20
CA MET A 282 -0.63 -15.75 -11.26
C MET A 282 0.81 -16.27 -11.19
N SER A 283 1.04 -17.57 -11.38
CA SER A 283 2.37 -18.17 -11.43
C SER A 283 3.25 -17.54 -12.51
N GLY A 284 2.70 -17.33 -13.72
CA GLY A 284 3.38 -16.68 -14.84
C GLY A 284 3.31 -15.14 -14.78
N ALA A 285 2.16 -14.60 -14.37
CA ALA A 285 1.92 -13.16 -14.32
C ALA A 285 2.78 -12.46 -13.25
N LYS A 286 3.16 -13.13 -12.16
CA LYS A 286 3.91 -12.51 -11.04
C LYS A 286 5.21 -11.83 -11.48
N LYS A 287 5.96 -12.43 -12.41
CA LYS A 287 7.20 -11.82 -12.94
C LYS A 287 6.90 -10.55 -13.74
N LYS A 288 5.83 -10.58 -14.54
CA LYS A 288 5.39 -9.46 -15.37
C LYS A 288 4.72 -8.34 -14.57
N LEU A 289 3.97 -8.68 -13.53
CA LEU A 289 3.45 -7.70 -12.58
C LEU A 289 4.60 -6.93 -11.92
N LYS A 290 5.67 -7.61 -11.48
CA LYS A 290 6.85 -6.94 -10.89
C LYS A 290 7.51 -5.91 -11.82
N THR A 291 7.47 -6.11 -13.14
CA THR A 291 8.00 -5.17 -14.14
C THR A 291 6.91 -4.37 -14.85
N LEU A 292 5.66 -4.45 -14.37
CA LEU A 292 4.48 -3.88 -15.03
C LEU A 292 4.68 -2.39 -15.29
N ASP A 293 5.17 -1.65 -14.30
CA ASP A 293 5.36 -0.21 -14.44
C ASP A 293 6.38 0.14 -15.53
N SER A 294 7.53 -0.52 -15.54
CA SER A 294 8.57 -0.28 -16.55
C SER A 294 8.09 -0.67 -17.94
N ASP A 295 7.44 -1.83 -18.07
CA ASP A 295 6.93 -2.32 -19.36
C ASP A 295 5.81 -1.39 -19.87
N PHE A 296 4.90 -0.96 -18.98
CA PHE A 296 3.82 -0.03 -19.32
C PHE A 296 4.35 1.35 -19.71
N GLN A 297 5.33 1.88 -18.97
CA GLN A 297 5.97 3.17 -19.27
C GLN A 297 6.59 3.16 -20.67
N GLU A 298 7.30 2.09 -21.05
CA GLU A 298 7.91 1.95 -22.38
C GLU A 298 6.84 1.98 -23.48
N LYS A 299 5.75 1.21 -23.30
CA LYS A 299 4.64 1.18 -24.27
C LYS A 299 3.92 2.51 -24.35
N LEU A 300 3.68 3.17 -23.21
CA LEU A 300 3.04 4.48 -23.16
C LEU A 300 3.86 5.52 -23.91
N LEU A 301 5.19 5.54 -23.75
CA LEU A 301 6.08 6.44 -24.48
C LEU A 301 6.00 6.24 -25.99
N LYS A 302 5.90 4.99 -26.45
CA LYS A 302 5.76 4.65 -27.88
C LYS A 302 4.47 5.17 -28.50
N VAL A 303 3.40 5.18 -27.73
CA VAL A 303 2.07 5.67 -28.16
C VAL A 303 1.95 7.19 -28.07
N VAL A 304 2.53 7.81 -27.03
CA VAL A 304 2.35 9.24 -26.75
C VAL A 304 3.31 10.11 -27.55
N ARG A 305 4.57 9.68 -27.71
CA ARG A 305 5.61 10.48 -28.38
C ARG A 305 5.71 10.14 -29.85
N LYS A 306 5.95 11.14 -30.69
CA LYS A 306 6.33 10.93 -32.10
C LYS A 306 7.66 10.18 -32.16
N ARG A 307 7.72 9.15 -33.01
CA ARG A 307 8.95 8.37 -33.24
C ARG A 307 10.02 9.28 -33.84
N ARG A 308 11.23 9.24 -33.27
CA ARG A 308 12.40 10.00 -33.76
C ARG A 308 13.40 9.06 -34.42
N VAL A 309 14.32 9.56 -35.22
CA VAL A 309 15.34 8.73 -35.89
C VAL A 309 16.73 9.08 -35.35
N ALA A 310 17.45 8.06 -34.88
CA ALA A 310 18.85 8.18 -34.49
C ALA A 310 19.70 7.40 -35.50
N TYR A 311 20.68 8.07 -36.09
CA TYR A 311 21.63 7.49 -37.02
C TYR A 311 22.95 7.20 -36.31
N LEU A 312 23.45 5.98 -36.44
CA LEU A 312 24.79 5.56 -35.99
C LEU A 312 25.71 5.48 -37.20
N THR A 313 26.85 6.15 -37.17
CA THR A 313 27.84 6.01 -38.25
C THR A 313 28.40 4.59 -38.31
N VAL A 314 28.73 4.13 -39.52
CA VAL A 314 29.28 2.80 -39.77
C VAL A 314 30.35 2.87 -40.85
N GLY A 315 31.34 1.98 -40.78
CA GLY A 315 32.40 1.86 -41.78
C GLY A 315 33.76 2.37 -41.31
N HIS A 316 33.88 2.82 -40.06
CA HIS A 316 35.10 3.41 -39.50
C HIS A 316 35.53 2.69 -38.21
N GLY A 317 35.09 1.45 -38.02
CA GLY A 317 35.44 0.62 -36.87
C GLY A 317 34.71 1.00 -35.58
N GLU A 318 33.53 1.60 -35.71
CA GLU A 318 32.71 2.00 -34.58
C GLU A 318 32.22 0.81 -33.74
N ILE A 319 31.83 1.08 -32.49
CA ILE A 319 31.29 0.08 -31.55
C ILE A 319 29.99 -0.61 -32.02
N ASN A 320 29.34 -0.08 -33.06
CA ASN A 320 28.16 -0.67 -33.71
C ASN A 320 28.48 -1.41 -35.01
N ASP A 321 29.73 -1.39 -35.48
CA ASP A 321 30.13 -2.11 -36.69
C ASP A 321 30.21 -3.61 -36.46
N LYS A 322 29.97 -4.36 -37.55
CA LYS A 322 30.20 -5.79 -37.56
C LYS A 322 31.71 -6.01 -37.70
N PRO A 323 32.35 -6.85 -36.87
CA PRO A 323 33.78 -7.13 -37.02
C PRO A 323 34.05 -7.72 -38.41
N VAL A 324 34.92 -7.06 -39.18
CA VAL A 324 35.27 -7.48 -40.55
C VAL A 324 36.29 -8.62 -40.54
N THR A 325 37.17 -8.70 -39.53
CA THR A 325 38.13 -9.79 -39.33
C THR A 325 38.48 -9.94 -37.84
N GLY A 326 38.25 -11.12 -37.26
CA GLY A 326 38.60 -11.45 -35.87
C GLY A 326 37.43 -11.40 -34.88
N GLU A 327 37.58 -12.07 -33.73
CA GLU A 327 36.63 -11.98 -32.61
C GLU A 327 36.51 -10.53 -32.15
N ALA A 328 35.32 -9.94 -32.21
CA ALA A 328 35.07 -8.64 -31.60
C ALA A 328 35.43 -8.72 -30.10
N PRO A 329 36.10 -7.70 -29.54
CA PRO A 329 36.28 -7.60 -28.09
C PRO A 329 34.89 -7.72 -27.44
N LYS A 330 34.70 -8.70 -26.55
CA LYS A 330 33.39 -9.00 -25.92
C LYS A 330 32.75 -7.78 -25.22
N ASP A 331 33.56 -6.76 -24.93
CA ASP A 331 33.19 -5.57 -24.18
C ASP A 331 32.82 -4.36 -25.07
N ARG A 332 33.01 -4.44 -26.40
CA ARG A 332 32.73 -3.34 -27.35
C ARG A 332 31.38 -3.58 -28.06
N SER A 333 30.28 -3.09 -27.47
CA SER A 333 28.94 -3.23 -28.06
C SER A 333 28.00 -2.03 -27.89
N ALA A 334 27.41 -1.55 -28.99
CA ALA A 334 26.37 -0.52 -28.98
C ALA A 334 24.98 -1.03 -28.56
N SER A 335 24.84 -2.32 -28.21
CA SER A 335 23.54 -2.97 -27.99
C SER A 335 22.73 -2.37 -26.84
N ILE A 336 23.41 -1.96 -25.76
CA ILE A 336 22.76 -1.32 -24.60
C ILE A 336 22.21 0.05 -25.00
N LEU A 337 23.04 0.86 -25.67
CA LEU A 337 22.64 2.17 -26.16
C LEU A 337 21.45 2.07 -27.13
N LYS A 338 21.55 1.16 -28.11
CA LYS A 338 20.47 0.92 -29.08
C LYS A 338 19.15 0.58 -28.38
N ARG A 339 19.19 -0.35 -27.41
CA ARG A 339 17.99 -0.72 -26.62
C ARG A 339 17.42 0.45 -25.82
N GLN A 340 18.27 1.29 -25.24
CA GLN A 340 17.81 2.48 -24.50
C GLN A 340 17.17 3.52 -25.42
N LEU A 341 17.74 3.75 -26.61
CA LEU A 341 17.14 4.62 -27.62
C LEU A 341 15.78 4.08 -28.08
N GLU A 342 15.67 2.79 -28.37
CA GLU A 342 14.42 2.15 -28.77
C GLU A 342 13.35 2.22 -27.66
N ALA A 343 13.74 2.08 -26.39
CA ALA A 343 12.85 2.25 -25.25
C ALA A 343 12.31 3.69 -25.12
N GLN A 344 13.04 4.68 -25.64
CA GLN A 344 12.62 6.09 -25.71
C GLN A 344 11.88 6.44 -27.02
N ASN A 345 11.46 5.43 -27.79
CA ASN A 345 10.78 5.56 -29.08
C ASN A 345 11.64 6.19 -30.19
N TYR A 346 12.95 5.90 -30.20
CA TYR A 346 13.81 6.17 -31.36
C TYR A 346 13.86 4.96 -32.29
N LEU A 347 13.81 5.22 -33.59
CA LEU A 347 14.19 4.29 -34.64
C LEU A 347 15.70 4.44 -34.89
N VAL A 348 16.46 3.41 -34.58
CA VAL A 348 17.91 3.40 -34.76
C VAL A 348 18.25 2.87 -36.15
N LYS A 349 18.90 3.71 -36.97
CA LYS A 349 19.37 3.39 -38.33
C LYS A 349 20.90 3.53 -38.40
N THR A 350 21.51 2.92 -39.41
CA THR A 350 22.94 3.10 -39.72
C THR A 350 23.14 4.19 -40.76
N LEU A 351 24.25 4.90 -40.68
CA LEU A 351 24.67 5.96 -41.59
C LEU A 351 26.10 5.67 -42.09
N GLY A 352 26.22 4.97 -43.20
CA GLY A 352 27.50 4.84 -43.92
C GLY A 352 27.46 5.61 -45.23
N LEU A 353 28.50 5.45 -46.04
CA LEU A 353 28.60 6.05 -47.39
C LEU A 353 27.34 5.81 -48.24
N ALA A 354 26.83 4.58 -48.24
CA ALA A 354 25.64 4.19 -49.02
C ALA A 354 24.33 4.82 -48.50
N GLN A 355 24.31 5.35 -47.28
CA GLN A 355 23.14 5.98 -46.65
C GLN A 355 23.22 7.50 -46.63
N GLY A 356 24.20 8.09 -47.33
CA GLY A 356 24.33 9.53 -47.50
C GLY A 356 25.45 10.19 -46.68
N LEU A 357 26.26 9.43 -45.95
CA LEU A 357 27.34 10.00 -45.13
C LEU A 357 28.35 10.83 -45.96
N GLY A 358 28.57 10.49 -47.23
CA GLY A 358 29.44 11.22 -48.14
C GLY A 358 28.77 12.35 -48.93
N SER A 359 27.49 12.66 -48.66
CA SER A 359 26.75 13.70 -49.41
C SER A 359 25.90 14.59 -48.52
N GLU A 360 24.91 14.00 -47.82
CA GLU A 360 24.00 14.74 -46.96
C GLU A 360 23.37 13.76 -45.95
N VAL A 361 23.34 14.17 -44.67
CA VAL A 361 22.64 13.41 -43.64
C VAL A 361 21.14 13.39 -43.97
N PRO A 362 20.46 12.23 -43.95
CA PRO A 362 19.02 12.16 -44.22
C PRO A 362 18.21 13.15 -43.37
N GLY A 363 17.28 13.88 -44.00
CA GLY A 363 16.51 14.94 -43.34
C GLY A 363 15.56 14.47 -42.22
N ASP A 364 15.34 13.17 -42.06
CA ASP A 364 14.61 12.60 -40.92
C ASP A 364 15.48 12.37 -39.67
N ALA A 365 16.81 12.59 -39.77
CA ALA A 365 17.74 12.44 -38.68
C ALA A 365 17.47 13.45 -37.56
N THR A 366 17.12 12.93 -36.37
CA THR A 366 16.98 13.76 -35.16
C THR A 366 18.29 13.81 -34.35
N LEU A 367 19.14 12.81 -34.52
CA LEU A 367 20.40 12.62 -33.83
C LEU A 367 21.33 11.81 -34.74
N VAL A 368 22.58 12.24 -34.89
CA VAL A 368 23.66 11.45 -35.49
C VAL A 368 24.67 11.14 -34.38
N MET A 369 25.12 9.89 -34.30
CA MET A 369 26.02 9.39 -33.27
C MET A 369 27.26 8.76 -33.92
N VAL A 370 28.43 9.29 -33.56
CA VAL A 370 29.75 8.76 -33.91
C VAL A 370 30.33 8.11 -32.67
N LEU A 371 30.54 6.79 -32.71
CA LEU A 371 30.82 6.00 -31.50
C LEU A 371 32.13 5.23 -31.58
N GLY A 372 33.20 5.88 -31.15
CA GLY A 372 34.55 5.35 -31.08
C GLY A 372 35.03 4.89 -32.45
N PRO A 373 35.13 5.77 -33.46
CA PRO A 373 35.76 5.41 -34.73
C PRO A 373 37.23 5.02 -34.47
N THR A 374 37.71 3.96 -35.12
CA THR A 374 39.13 3.58 -35.10
C THR A 374 39.86 3.90 -36.40
N GLU A 375 39.11 4.19 -37.46
CA GLU A 375 39.62 4.63 -38.75
C GLU A 375 39.18 6.08 -39.02
N PRO A 376 40.00 6.88 -39.74
CA PRO A 376 39.65 8.26 -40.04
C PRO A 376 38.50 8.35 -41.05
N PHE A 377 37.61 9.34 -40.87
CA PHE A 377 36.59 9.69 -41.85
C PHE A 377 37.21 10.38 -43.08
N ALA A 378 36.59 10.19 -44.24
CA ALA A 378 36.98 10.93 -45.44
C ALA A 378 36.60 12.42 -45.31
N PRO A 379 37.31 13.34 -45.99
CA PRO A 379 37.02 14.78 -45.93
C PRO A 379 35.57 15.14 -46.29
N GLU A 380 34.97 14.40 -47.23
CA GLU A 380 33.58 14.58 -47.66
C GLU A 380 32.58 14.20 -46.55
N GLU A 381 32.89 13.14 -45.79
CA GLU A 381 32.07 12.68 -44.66
C GLU A 381 32.14 13.68 -43.51
N LEU A 382 33.34 14.20 -43.22
CA LEU A 382 33.52 15.26 -42.22
C LEU A 382 32.77 16.53 -42.60
N THR A 383 32.82 16.92 -43.87
CA THR A 383 32.08 18.08 -44.39
C THR A 383 30.57 17.87 -44.20
N THR A 384 30.07 16.66 -44.46
CA THR A 384 28.66 16.30 -44.28
C THR A 384 28.23 16.36 -42.81
N LEU A 385 29.02 15.78 -41.91
CA LEU A 385 28.75 15.81 -40.46
C LEU A 385 28.81 17.23 -39.89
N LYS A 386 29.80 18.02 -40.32
CA LYS A 386 29.95 19.42 -39.93
C LYS A 386 28.78 20.26 -40.42
N ALA A 387 28.39 20.13 -41.69
CA ALA A 387 27.22 20.83 -42.23
C ALA A 387 25.94 20.46 -41.46
N TYR A 388 25.75 19.19 -41.11
CA TYR A 388 24.61 18.77 -40.29
C TYR A 388 24.61 19.45 -38.90
N ALA A 389 25.77 19.53 -38.23
CA ALA A 389 25.90 20.23 -36.96
C ALA A 389 25.67 21.75 -37.09
N ASP A 390 26.25 22.37 -38.11
CA ASP A 390 26.15 23.81 -38.38
C ASP A 390 24.70 24.23 -38.70
N HIS A 391 23.91 23.37 -39.35
CA HIS A 391 22.48 23.58 -39.58
C HIS A 391 21.59 23.28 -38.35
N GLY A 392 22.16 23.10 -37.16
CA GLY A 392 21.44 22.85 -35.91
C GLY A 392 21.06 21.40 -35.67
N GLY A 393 21.61 20.47 -36.46
CA GLY A 393 21.52 19.04 -36.23
C GLY A 393 22.21 18.64 -34.92
N LYS A 394 21.72 17.57 -34.30
CA LYS A 394 22.27 17.07 -33.03
C LYS A 394 23.31 15.99 -33.33
N LEU A 395 24.57 16.29 -33.05
CA LEU A 395 25.69 15.38 -33.20
C LEU A 395 26.19 14.93 -31.82
N PHE A 396 26.30 13.63 -31.62
CA PHE A 396 26.92 13.03 -30.43
C PHE A 396 28.19 12.32 -30.87
N VAL A 397 29.34 12.72 -30.31
CA VAL A 397 30.62 12.10 -30.63
C VAL A 397 31.21 11.54 -29.34
N ALA A 398 31.55 10.25 -29.37
CA ALA A 398 32.33 9.59 -28.34
C ALA A 398 33.63 9.10 -28.99
N LEU A 399 34.77 9.62 -28.58
CA LEU A 399 36.08 9.22 -29.09
C LEU A 399 36.81 8.37 -28.05
N ASP A 400 37.61 7.43 -28.52
CA ASP A 400 38.51 6.65 -27.67
C ASP A 400 39.84 7.40 -27.56
N PRO A 401 40.36 7.70 -26.35
CA PRO A 401 41.64 8.38 -26.20
C PRO A 401 42.82 7.65 -26.87
N ASP A 402 42.73 6.32 -27.02
CA ASP A 402 43.80 5.48 -27.56
C ASP A 402 43.65 5.19 -29.06
N ALA A 403 42.50 5.53 -29.66
CA ALA A 403 42.27 5.36 -31.10
C ALA A 403 42.52 6.68 -31.83
N VAL A 404 43.65 6.74 -32.56
CA VAL A 404 44.03 7.76 -33.59
C VAL A 404 43.62 9.20 -33.28
N SER A 405 44.60 10.05 -32.96
CA SER A 405 44.51 11.47 -32.56
C SER A 405 43.10 12.09 -32.69
N PRO A 406 42.41 12.40 -31.57
CA PRO A 406 41.04 12.92 -31.53
C PRO A 406 40.77 14.12 -32.46
N THR A 407 41.82 14.86 -32.78
CA THR A 407 41.85 16.02 -33.67
C THR A 407 41.72 15.62 -35.14
N ALA A 408 42.45 14.59 -35.60
CA ALA A 408 42.45 14.18 -37.02
C ALA A 408 41.06 13.71 -37.51
N THR A 409 40.31 13.06 -36.62
CA THR A 409 38.98 12.50 -36.91
C THR A 409 37.86 13.55 -36.95
N LEU A 410 38.10 14.80 -36.53
CA LEU A 410 37.07 15.86 -36.52
C LEU A 410 37.49 17.16 -37.20
N THR A 411 38.79 17.46 -37.30
CA THR A 411 39.27 18.72 -37.90
C THR A 411 39.93 18.55 -39.26
N GLY A 412 40.24 17.32 -39.70
CA GLY A 412 40.89 17.07 -40.99
C GLY A 412 42.30 17.68 -41.12
N ASP A 413 42.93 18.06 -40.01
CA ASP A 413 44.29 18.61 -40.01
C ASP A 413 45.32 17.48 -39.92
N ASP A 414 45.89 17.12 -41.07
CA ASP A 414 47.11 16.30 -41.20
C ASP A 414 48.35 17.14 -40.82
N THR A 415 48.41 17.66 -39.61
CA THR A 415 49.69 18.17 -39.08
C THR A 415 50.28 17.14 -38.13
N PRO A 416 51.40 16.47 -38.46
CA PRO A 416 52.07 15.61 -37.52
C PRO A 416 52.62 16.47 -36.39
N GLU A 417 51.94 16.45 -35.24
CA GLU A 417 52.45 17.07 -34.02
C GLU A 417 53.65 16.23 -33.56
N GLN A 418 54.83 16.75 -33.88
CA GLN A 418 56.12 16.16 -33.57
C GLN A 418 56.29 16.21 -32.04
N PRO A 419 56.52 15.08 -31.35
CA PRO A 419 56.72 15.12 -29.91
C PRO A 419 58.04 15.84 -29.62
N ASP A 420 57.94 16.98 -28.95
CA ASP A 420 59.06 17.83 -28.57
C ASP A 420 60.12 17.02 -27.82
N ALA A 421 61.30 16.94 -28.43
CA ALA A 421 62.53 16.45 -27.84
C ALA A 421 63.04 17.45 -26.81
N ALA A 422 62.41 17.52 -25.65
CA ALA A 422 62.85 18.36 -24.53
C ALA A 422 62.65 17.70 -23.17
N ALA A 423 63.04 16.43 -23.00
CA ALA A 423 63.21 15.83 -21.67
C ALA A 423 64.11 14.59 -21.69
N ALA A 424 65.27 14.66 -22.36
CA ALA A 424 66.28 13.60 -22.30
C ALA A 424 67.67 14.21 -22.09
N ALA A 425 68.00 14.54 -20.83
CA ALA A 425 69.37 14.53 -20.32
C ALA A 425 69.40 14.68 -18.79
N THR A 426 69.93 13.64 -18.13
CA THR A 426 70.44 13.58 -16.74
C THR A 426 69.39 13.67 -15.62
N ARG A 427 69.28 12.69 -14.72
CA ARG A 427 70.37 12.19 -13.87
C ARG A 427 70.26 10.69 -13.57
N ASP A 428 71.44 10.09 -13.63
CA ASP A 428 71.81 8.76 -13.14
C ASP A 428 71.40 8.50 -11.68
N GLY A 429 71.12 7.23 -11.38
CA GLY A 429 70.98 6.70 -10.03
C GLY A 429 70.31 5.32 -9.98
N THR A 430 71.05 4.26 -10.32
CA THR A 430 70.68 2.83 -10.22
C THR A 430 70.55 2.34 -8.75
N PRO A 431 70.14 1.09 -8.44
CA PRO A 431 68.77 0.68 -8.12
C PRO A 431 68.61 0.12 -6.69
N ALA A 432 67.38 0.09 -6.16
CA ALA A 432 67.04 -0.81 -5.05
C ALA A 432 65.59 -1.30 -5.16
N ALA A 433 65.44 -2.62 -5.22
CA ALA A 433 64.16 -3.34 -5.27
C ALA A 433 63.32 -3.12 -4.01
N SER A 434 61.98 -3.08 -4.15
CA SER A 434 61.00 -3.68 -3.22
C SER A 434 59.54 -3.50 -3.68
N ALA A 435 58.87 -4.63 -3.91
CA ALA A 435 57.50 -5.00 -3.54
C ALA A 435 56.27 -4.11 -3.85
N LYS A 436 55.41 -4.69 -4.72
CA LYS A 436 53.94 -4.61 -4.83
C LYS A 436 53.16 -4.09 -3.60
N PRO A 437 52.22 -3.14 -3.73
CA PRO A 437 51.24 -2.83 -2.69
C PRO A 437 49.99 -3.72 -2.82
N ALA A 438 49.61 -4.32 -1.70
CA ALA A 438 48.40 -5.10 -1.51
C ALA A 438 47.18 -4.22 -1.17
N ALA A 439 46.01 -4.79 -1.46
CA ALA A 439 44.68 -4.27 -1.31
C ALA A 439 44.32 -3.73 0.09
N SER A 440 43.55 -2.63 0.07
CA SER A 440 42.85 -2.06 1.22
C SER A 440 41.77 -3.00 1.75
N ALA A 441 41.85 -3.33 3.04
CA ALA A 441 40.97 -4.24 3.74
C ALA A 441 39.68 -3.58 4.26
N LYS A 442 38.63 -4.40 4.25
CA LYS A 442 37.27 -4.24 4.78
C LYS A 442 37.25 -4.22 6.32
N PRO A 443 36.34 -3.51 7.01
CA PRO A 443 36.26 -3.54 8.47
C PRO A 443 35.62 -4.83 8.99
N ALA A 444 36.21 -5.36 10.07
CA ALA A 444 35.85 -6.62 10.72
C ALA A 444 34.60 -6.51 11.61
N ALA A 445 33.83 -7.60 11.61
CA ALA A 445 32.67 -7.83 12.46
C ALA A 445 33.09 -8.26 13.88
N SER A 446 32.27 -7.82 14.84
CA SER A 446 32.33 -8.07 16.28
C SER A 446 32.26 -9.54 16.68
N ALA A 447 33.11 -9.90 17.65
CA ALA A 447 33.25 -11.22 18.25
C ALA A 447 32.03 -11.65 19.10
N ARG A 448 31.77 -12.96 19.08
CA ARG A 448 30.83 -13.70 19.93
C ARG A 448 31.66 -14.52 20.92
N PRO A 449 31.40 -14.53 22.24
CA PRO A 449 32.17 -15.35 23.17
C PRO A 449 31.61 -16.77 23.24
N ALA A 450 32.52 -17.75 23.23
CA ALA A 450 32.24 -19.16 23.54
C ALA A 450 32.41 -19.39 25.05
N ALA A 451 31.45 -20.07 25.68
CA ALA A 451 31.51 -20.53 27.06
C ALA A 451 31.50 -22.06 27.12
N SER A 452 32.59 -22.59 27.69
CA SER A 452 32.79 -23.79 28.52
C SER A 452 31.85 -24.99 28.46
N ALA A 453 32.49 -26.17 28.47
CA ALA A 453 31.92 -27.51 28.48
C ALA A 453 31.60 -28.12 29.87
N ARG A 454 30.64 -29.07 29.84
CA ARG A 454 30.41 -30.29 30.69
C ARG A 454 29.81 -30.15 32.11
N PRO A 455 29.15 -31.21 32.69
CA PRO A 455 29.11 -32.63 32.28
C PRO A 455 27.72 -33.31 32.23
N ALA A 456 27.74 -34.61 31.94
CA ALA A 456 26.64 -35.56 31.75
C ALA A 456 26.01 -36.13 33.04
N ALA A 457 24.74 -36.53 32.97
CA ALA A 457 24.08 -37.58 33.77
C ALA A 457 22.75 -37.99 33.08
N SER A 458 22.59 -39.24 32.62
CA SER A 458 21.66 -40.29 33.12
C SER A 458 20.27 -39.80 33.60
N ALA A 459 19.11 -40.35 33.26
CA ALA A 459 18.76 -41.74 32.95
C ALA A 459 17.32 -41.86 32.37
N ARG A 460 17.14 -42.89 31.53
CA ARG A 460 15.99 -43.82 31.33
C ARG A 460 14.57 -43.36 30.92
N PRO A 461 13.87 -44.16 30.06
CA PRO A 461 12.47 -43.97 29.68
C PRO A 461 11.51 -44.83 30.52
N ALA A 462 10.24 -44.41 30.58
CA ALA A 462 9.04 -45.22 30.78
C ALA A 462 7.90 -44.56 29.99
#